data_AF-A0A6C0JBW7-F1
#
_entry.id   AF-A0A6C0JBW7-F1
#
_cell.length_a   1.000
_cell.length_b   1.000
_cell.length_c   1.000
_cell.angle_alpha   90.00
_cell.angle_beta   90.00
_cell.angle_gamma   90.00
#
_symmetry.space_group_name_H-M   'P 1'
#
loop_
_entity.id
_entity.type
_entity.pdbx_description
1 polymer ?
#
loop_
_entity_poly.entity_id
_entity_poly.type
_entity_poly.pdbx_seq_one_letter_code
_entity_poly.pdbx_strand_id
1 'polypeptide(L)'
;MLKNTAANHHMFSNSHLETSCVATALLNAMDEPRWTRLSKSTKRALCGRVNLPTDKIHCQTFYKKLHQTWSDNTNTKTDISKIDPEPEHRCNTPNSIDSIECPVCIDSYKLDGKDKVTTLLCGHRFCTVCVLKHLYTRGKEASCPMCRSPIIQSQSSSREDISRKRQYERWLKRERKRRTKM
;
A
#
# COMPACT_ATOMS: atom_id res chain seq x y z
N MET A 1 -17.70 -34.18 -21.48
CA MET A 1 -16.60 -33.33 -21.96
C MET A 1 -16.67 -31.98 -21.23
N LEU A 2 -15.99 -31.87 -20.09
CA LEU A 2 -15.95 -30.63 -19.30
C LEU A 2 -14.77 -29.80 -19.79
N LYS A 3 -15.06 -28.59 -20.29
CA LYS A 3 -14.06 -27.63 -20.74
C LYS A 3 -13.42 -26.98 -19.53
N ASN A 4 -12.14 -27.22 -19.38
CA ASN A 4 -11.26 -26.64 -18.38
C ASN A 4 -10.31 -25.71 -19.12
N THR A 5 -10.33 -24.40 -18.86
CA THR A 5 -9.15 -23.54 -19.11
C THR A 5 -9.23 -22.20 -18.38
N ALA A 6 -8.38 -22.10 -17.37
CA ALA A 6 -7.49 -20.98 -17.02
C ALA A 6 -8.10 -19.59 -16.75
N ALA A 7 -8.33 -19.32 -15.46
CA ALA A 7 -8.34 -17.96 -14.93
C ALA A 7 -6.90 -17.40 -14.91
N ASN A 8 -6.65 -16.39 -15.74
CA ASN A 8 -5.42 -15.60 -15.74
C ASN A 8 -5.32 -14.78 -14.45
N HIS A 9 -4.59 -15.29 -13.45
CA HIS A 9 -4.06 -14.46 -12.37
C HIS A 9 -2.85 -13.67 -12.89
N HIS A 10 -3.11 -12.51 -13.49
CA HIS A 10 -2.07 -11.54 -13.81
C HIS A 10 -1.48 -11.00 -12.50
N MET A 11 -0.28 -11.44 -12.16
CA MET A 11 0.49 -10.91 -11.03
C MET A 11 0.72 -9.41 -11.25
N PHE A 12 0.01 -8.58 -10.51
CA PHE A 12 0.28 -7.14 -10.50
C PHE A 12 1.59 -6.89 -9.73
N SER A 13 2.62 -6.44 -10.44
CA SER A 13 3.91 -6.05 -9.86
C SER A 13 3.73 -4.94 -8.81
N ASN A 14 4.48 -5.01 -7.70
CA ASN A 14 4.53 -3.99 -6.64
C ASN A 14 4.79 -2.57 -7.20
N SER A 15 5.53 -2.46 -8.29
CA SER A 15 5.80 -1.19 -8.99
C SER A 15 4.53 -0.52 -9.55
N HIS A 16 3.49 -1.30 -9.88
CA HIS A 16 2.24 -0.76 -10.41
C HIS A 16 1.39 -0.15 -9.29
N LEU A 17 1.36 -0.80 -8.12
CA LEU A 17 0.63 -0.32 -6.95
C LEU A 17 1.22 1.00 -6.44
N GLU A 18 2.55 1.12 -6.38
CA GLU A 18 3.25 2.36 -6.03
C GLU A 18 2.89 3.51 -6.98
N THR A 19 2.91 3.28 -8.29
CA THR A 19 2.57 4.32 -9.28
C THR A 19 1.10 4.73 -9.24
N SER A 20 0.21 3.81 -8.87
CA SER A 20 -1.24 4.03 -8.71
C SER A 20 -1.54 4.93 -7.50
N CYS A 21 -0.86 4.71 -6.37
CA CYS A 21 -0.97 5.56 -5.18
C CYS A 21 -0.47 6.99 -5.45
N VAL A 22 0.68 7.13 -6.13
CA VAL A 22 1.23 8.44 -6.53
C VAL A 22 0.27 9.18 -7.46
N ALA A 23 -0.35 8.50 -8.42
CA ALA A 23 -1.35 9.10 -9.31
C ALA A 23 -2.58 9.62 -8.54
N THR A 24 -3.08 8.87 -7.55
CA THR A 24 -4.17 9.35 -6.66
C THR A 24 -3.78 10.61 -5.90
N ALA A 25 -2.59 10.61 -5.31
CA ALA A 25 -2.11 11.71 -4.49
C ALA A 25 -1.97 12.99 -5.32
N LEU A 26 -1.48 12.90 -6.56
CA LEU A 26 -1.34 14.04 -7.45
C LEU A 26 -2.71 14.65 -7.85
N LEU A 27 -3.72 13.83 -8.14
CA LEU A 27 -5.07 14.31 -8.48
C LEU A 27 -5.81 14.96 -7.29
N ASN A 28 -5.32 14.75 -6.06
CA ASN A 28 -5.92 15.25 -4.83
C ASN A 28 -5.00 16.23 -4.08
N ALA A 29 -3.88 16.65 -4.68
CA ALA A 29 -2.92 17.57 -4.07
C ALA A 29 -3.54 18.94 -3.78
N MET A 30 -3.03 19.62 -2.75
CA MET A 30 -3.46 20.98 -2.36
C MET A 30 -3.03 22.01 -3.40
N ASP A 31 -1.81 21.88 -3.92
CA ASP A 31 -1.27 22.72 -5.00
C ASP A 31 -1.30 22.00 -6.33
N GLU A 32 -1.43 22.76 -7.43
CA GLU A 32 -1.43 22.20 -8.77
C GLU A 32 -0.09 21.52 -9.09
N PRO A 33 -0.08 20.19 -9.37
CA PRO A 33 1.14 19.51 -9.77
C PRO A 33 1.64 19.97 -11.14
N ARG A 34 2.96 20.04 -11.31
CA ARG A 34 3.58 20.26 -12.62
C ARG A 34 3.50 19.00 -13.49
N TRP A 35 2.34 18.80 -14.14
CA TRP A 35 2.01 17.59 -14.91
C TRP A 35 3.05 17.22 -15.98
N THR A 36 3.68 18.21 -16.60
CA THR A 36 4.68 18.03 -17.67
C THR A 36 5.96 17.35 -17.17
N ARG A 37 6.34 17.55 -15.90
CA ARG A 37 7.58 17.04 -15.29
C ARG A 37 7.45 15.63 -14.70
N LEU A 38 6.26 15.03 -14.77
CA LEU A 38 6.01 13.69 -14.23
C LEU A 38 6.72 12.60 -15.04
N SER A 39 7.10 11.52 -14.36
CA SER A 39 7.71 10.35 -15.00
C SER A 39 6.72 9.64 -15.95
N LYS A 40 7.23 8.91 -16.95
CA LYS A 40 6.38 8.17 -17.90
C LYS A 40 5.49 7.12 -17.21
N SER A 41 5.96 6.49 -16.13
CA SER A 41 5.18 5.52 -15.35
C SER A 41 4.05 6.19 -14.57
N THR A 42 4.31 7.34 -13.95
CA THR A 42 3.28 8.13 -13.26
C THR A 42 2.21 8.63 -14.25
N LYS A 43 2.61 9.09 -15.44
CA LYS A 43 1.65 9.53 -16.47
C LYS A 43 0.76 8.38 -16.97
N ARG A 44 1.32 7.16 -17.13
CA ARG A 44 0.55 5.95 -17.47
C ARG A 44 -0.46 5.57 -16.39
N ALA A 45 -0.06 5.65 -15.12
CA ALA A 45 -0.97 5.39 -14.00
C ALA A 45 -2.11 6.43 -13.94
N LEU A 46 -1.81 7.70 -14.27
CA LEU A 46 -2.83 8.75 -14.37
C LEU A 46 -3.83 8.48 -15.49
N CYS A 47 -3.41 8.00 -16.67
CA CYS A 47 -4.32 7.63 -17.78
C CYS A 47 -5.46 6.70 -17.32
N GLY A 48 -5.13 5.69 -16.50
CA GLY A 48 -6.13 4.76 -15.96
C GLY A 48 -7.13 5.39 -14.99
N ARG A 49 -6.80 6.54 -14.40
CA ARG A 49 -7.67 7.28 -13.46
C ARG A 49 -8.50 8.36 -14.12
N VAL A 50 -7.99 8.96 -15.19
CA VAL A 50 -8.74 9.95 -16.00
C VAL A 50 -9.44 9.35 -17.21
N ASN A 51 -9.48 8.01 -17.29
CA ASN A 51 -10.07 7.22 -18.38
C ASN A 51 -9.64 7.71 -19.77
N LEU A 52 -8.33 7.89 -19.95
CA LEU A 52 -7.72 8.32 -21.22
C LEU A 52 -6.86 7.20 -21.83
N PRO A 53 -6.77 7.11 -23.16
CA PRO A 53 -5.93 6.14 -23.81
C PRO A 53 -4.44 6.46 -23.55
N THR A 54 -3.65 5.41 -23.35
CA THR A 54 -2.22 5.49 -22.97
C THR A 54 -1.30 5.83 -24.14
N ASP A 55 -1.83 5.92 -25.35
CA ASP A 55 -1.13 6.21 -26.60
C ASP A 55 -0.70 7.69 -26.73
N LYS A 56 -1.35 8.60 -25.99
CA LYS A 56 -1.13 10.06 -26.08
C LYS A 56 -0.73 10.73 -24.76
N ILE A 57 0.24 10.15 -24.06
CA ILE A 57 0.79 10.67 -22.79
C ILE A 57 1.51 12.03 -22.93
N HIS A 58 1.83 12.45 -24.16
CA HIS A 58 2.60 13.67 -24.44
C HIS A 58 1.80 14.80 -25.11
N CYS A 59 0.48 14.65 -25.30
CA CYS A 59 -0.31 15.70 -25.95
C CYS A 59 -0.83 16.77 -24.96
N GLN A 60 -1.08 17.97 -25.47
CA GLN A 60 -1.66 19.06 -24.67
C GLN A 60 -3.05 18.73 -24.11
N THR A 61 -3.83 17.90 -24.80
CA THR A 61 -5.16 17.47 -24.36
C THR A 61 -5.10 16.57 -23.12
N PHE A 62 -4.02 15.80 -22.95
CA PHE A 62 -3.78 15.00 -21.74
C PHE A 62 -3.58 15.89 -20.51
N TYR A 63 -2.71 16.91 -20.60
CA TYR A 63 -2.46 17.82 -19.48
C TYR A 63 -3.68 18.68 -19.12
N LYS A 64 -4.45 19.13 -20.11
CA LYS A 64 -5.71 19.85 -19.88
C LYS A 64 -6.73 18.98 -19.12
N LYS A 65 -6.83 17.69 -19.43
CA LYS A 65 -7.74 16.76 -18.73
C LYS A 65 -7.30 16.53 -17.28
N LEU A 66 -6.00 16.39 -17.03
CA LEU A 66 -5.47 16.27 -15.66
C LEU A 66 -5.75 17.52 -14.84
N HIS A 67 -5.51 18.70 -15.41
CA HIS A 67 -5.84 19.98 -14.78
C HIS A 67 -7.33 20.07 -14.44
N GLN A 68 -8.21 19.72 -15.39
CA GLN A 68 -9.65 19.73 -15.16
C GLN A 68 -10.05 18.78 -14.02
N THR A 69 -9.59 17.53 -14.04
CA THR A 69 -9.92 16.55 -12.99
C THR A 69 -9.38 16.97 -11.61
N TRP A 70 -8.19 17.55 -11.55
CA TRP A 70 -7.67 18.12 -10.29
C TRP A 70 -8.52 19.32 -9.83
N SER A 71 -8.87 20.24 -10.75
CA SER A 71 -9.73 21.40 -10.45
C SER A 71 -11.11 20.99 -9.94
N ASP A 72 -11.74 19.98 -10.57
CA ASP A 72 -13.01 19.42 -10.13
C ASP A 72 -12.89 18.80 -8.72
N ASN A 73 -11.80 18.09 -8.44
CA ASN A 73 -11.51 17.53 -7.11
C ASN A 73 -11.22 18.61 -6.06
N THR A 74 -10.69 19.77 -6.45
CA THR A 74 -10.50 20.90 -5.54
C THR A 74 -11.79 21.67 -5.29
N ASN A 75 -12.65 21.83 -6.31
CA ASN A 75 -13.94 22.51 -6.18
C ASN A 75 -14.94 21.69 -5.35
N THR A 76 -14.93 20.37 -5.50
CA THR A 76 -15.74 19.47 -4.64
C THR A 76 -15.29 19.52 -3.16
N LYS A 77 -14.00 19.76 -2.86
CA LYS A 77 -13.55 20.03 -1.48
C LYS A 77 -14.07 21.36 -0.95
N THR A 78 -14.28 22.36 -1.79
CA THR A 78 -14.84 23.66 -1.37
C THR A 78 -16.35 23.62 -1.17
N ASP A 79 -17.11 22.82 -1.91
CA ASP A 79 -18.56 22.72 -1.75
C ASP A 79 -19.01 21.92 -0.52
N ILE A 80 -18.22 20.93 -0.08
CA ILE A 80 -18.47 20.18 1.17
C ILE A 80 -18.43 21.11 2.41
N SER A 81 -17.82 22.30 2.30
CA SER A 81 -17.71 23.26 3.41
C SER A 81 -18.95 24.15 3.63
N LYS A 82 -20.01 24.02 2.83
CA LYS A 82 -21.21 24.89 2.87
C LYS A 82 -22.53 24.21 3.27
N ILE A 83 -22.49 22.98 3.78
CA ILE A 83 -23.72 22.29 4.25
C ILE A 83 -23.93 22.63 5.73
N ASP A 84 -25.07 23.26 6.05
CA ASP A 84 -25.50 23.59 7.42
C ASP A 84 -25.55 22.33 8.32
N PRO A 85 -25.24 22.43 9.63
CA PRO A 85 -25.15 21.27 10.51
C PRO A 85 -26.51 20.90 11.15
N GLU A 86 -27.06 19.73 10.79
CA GLU A 86 -28.05 18.98 11.60
C GLU A 86 -27.34 17.87 12.40
N PRO A 87 -27.90 17.40 13.55
CA PRO A 87 -27.17 17.32 14.79
C PRO A 87 -26.43 15.98 14.97
N GLU A 88 -25.25 16.10 15.58
CA GLU A 88 -24.50 15.06 16.30
C GLU A 88 -24.22 13.72 15.59
N HIS A 89 -23.31 13.76 14.62
CA HIS A 89 -22.20 12.82 14.62
C HIS A 89 -20.91 13.56 14.26
N ARG A 90 -20.18 13.95 15.32
CA ARG A 90 -18.85 14.54 15.24
C ARG A 90 -17.91 13.56 14.54
N CYS A 91 -17.81 13.62 13.22
CA CYS A 91 -16.64 13.09 12.54
C CYS A 91 -15.54 14.13 12.71
N ASN A 92 -14.72 13.94 13.75
CA ASN A 92 -13.44 14.61 13.83
C ASN A 92 -12.71 14.33 12.52
N THR A 93 -12.56 15.34 11.67
CA THR A 93 -11.57 15.31 10.61
C THR A 93 -10.20 15.34 11.30
N PRO A 94 -9.39 14.26 11.27
CA PRO A 94 -8.00 14.40 11.64
C PRO A 94 -7.33 15.01 10.42
N ASN A 95 -7.40 16.34 10.32
CA ASN A 95 -6.63 17.13 9.39
C ASN A 95 -5.17 17.22 9.88
N SER A 96 -4.57 16.06 10.16
CA SER A 96 -3.18 15.93 10.55
C SER A 96 -2.68 14.58 10.04
N ILE A 97 -1.84 14.63 9.01
CA ILE A 97 -1.05 13.48 8.54
C ILE A 97 -0.20 12.88 9.69
N ASP A 98 -0.10 13.60 10.81
CA ASP A 98 0.69 13.30 11.99
C ASP A 98 -0.02 12.47 13.07
N SER A 99 -1.25 11.99 12.87
CA SER A 99 -1.93 11.15 13.87
C SER A 99 -2.72 9.98 13.25
N ILE A 100 -2.91 8.93 14.05
CA ILE A 100 -3.73 7.76 13.71
C ILE A 100 -4.73 7.46 14.81
N GLU A 101 -5.89 6.99 14.42
CA GLU A 101 -6.88 6.43 15.33
C GLU A 101 -6.73 4.90 15.38
N CYS A 102 -6.66 4.34 16.58
CA CYS A 102 -6.58 2.90 16.76
C CYS A 102 -7.99 2.30 16.78
N PRO A 103 -8.38 1.45 15.81
CA PRO A 103 -9.74 0.91 15.75
C PRO A 103 -10.07 -0.10 16.86
N VAL A 104 -9.10 -0.47 17.71
CA VAL A 104 -9.30 -1.38 18.84
C VAL A 104 -9.68 -0.64 20.13
N CYS A 105 -9.07 0.52 20.39
CA CYS A 105 -9.34 1.32 21.59
C CYS A 105 -10.03 2.65 21.30
N ILE A 106 -10.18 3.02 20.01
CA ILE A 106 -10.82 4.26 19.54
C ILE A 106 -10.08 5.53 20.02
N ASP A 107 -8.81 5.38 20.43
CA ASP A 107 -7.96 6.50 20.81
C ASP A 107 -7.10 6.99 19.64
N SER A 108 -6.79 8.28 19.68
CA SER A 108 -5.90 8.95 18.72
C SER A 108 -4.45 8.99 19.24
N TYR A 109 -3.50 8.63 18.38
CA TYR A 109 -2.06 8.56 18.66
C TYR A 109 -1.27 9.38 17.66
N LYS A 110 -0.29 10.16 18.13
CA LYS A 110 0.56 10.98 17.27
C LYS A 110 1.70 10.14 16.66
N LEU A 111 2.22 10.57 15.52
CA LEU A 111 3.39 9.98 14.86
C LEU A 111 4.66 10.77 15.16
N ASP A 112 4.69 11.43 16.30
CA ASP A 112 5.80 12.24 16.79
C ASP A 112 6.91 11.39 17.47
N GLY A 113 6.75 10.06 17.48
CA GLY A 113 7.68 9.11 18.08
C GLY A 113 7.51 8.92 19.59
N LYS A 114 6.61 9.66 20.25
CA LYS A 114 6.26 9.44 21.68
C LYS A 114 5.23 8.33 21.81
N ASP A 115 4.22 8.37 20.95
CA ASP A 115 3.19 7.35 20.90
C ASP A 115 3.65 6.16 20.05
N LYS A 116 3.61 4.96 20.64
CA LYS A 116 4.03 3.74 19.95
C LYS A 116 2.86 3.23 19.11
N VAL A 117 3.02 3.32 17.79
CA VAL A 117 2.09 2.79 16.80
C VAL A 117 2.75 1.61 16.09
N THR A 118 2.01 0.54 15.91
CA THR A 118 2.46 -0.66 15.19
C THR A 118 1.68 -0.80 13.89
N THR A 119 2.41 -0.99 12.78
CA THR A 119 1.83 -1.32 11.47
C THR A 119 2.03 -2.81 11.20
N LEU A 120 0.94 -3.53 10.95
CA LEU A 120 0.98 -4.94 10.60
C LEU A 120 1.44 -5.12 9.14
N LEU A 121 1.90 -6.33 8.77
CA LEU A 121 2.33 -6.64 7.40
C LEU A 121 1.24 -6.43 6.34
N CYS A 122 -0.04 -6.48 6.74
CA CYS A 122 -1.17 -6.16 5.86
C CYS A 122 -1.40 -4.65 5.68
N GLY A 123 -0.60 -3.78 6.30
CA GLY A 123 -0.69 -2.32 6.19
C GLY A 123 -1.60 -1.64 7.21
N HIS A 124 -2.36 -2.38 8.01
CA HIS A 124 -3.23 -1.81 9.04
C HIS A 124 -2.45 -1.37 10.29
N ARG A 125 -2.88 -0.25 10.88
CA ARG A 125 -2.15 0.47 11.95
C ARG A 125 -2.97 0.49 13.23
N PHE A 126 -2.29 0.34 14.36
CA PHE A 126 -2.91 0.24 15.68
C PHE A 126 -1.96 0.77 16.75
N CYS A 127 -2.48 1.09 17.93
CA CYS A 127 -1.68 1.36 19.11
C CYS A 127 -0.84 0.11 19.48
N THR A 128 0.43 0.29 19.86
CA THR A 128 1.30 -0.86 20.18
C THR A 128 0.76 -1.68 21.34
N VAL A 129 0.15 -1.05 22.35
CA VAL A 129 -0.49 -1.74 23.49
C VAL A 129 -1.58 -2.71 23.00
N CYS A 130 -2.41 -2.24 22.08
CA CYS A 130 -3.54 -2.96 21.52
C CYS A 130 -3.09 -4.19 20.72
N VAL A 131 -2.08 -4.01 19.85
CA VAL A 131 -1.51 -5.11 19.06
C VAL A 131 -0.85 -6.14 19.94
N LEU A 132 -0.03 -5.72 20.90
CA LEU A 132 0.65 -6.65 21.81
C LEU A 132 -0.33 -7.44 22.67
N LYS A 133 -1.38 -6.78 23.20
CA LYS A 133 -2.44 -7.48 23.94
C LYS A 133 -3.16 -8.50 23.05
N HIS A 134 -3.47 -8.14 21.81
CA HIS A 134 -4.10 -9.05 20.85
C HIS A 134 -3.20 -10.27 20.53
N LEU A 135 -1.91 -10.04 20.30
CA LEU A 135 -0.91 -11.08 20.10
C LEU A 135 -0.77 -11.99 21.33
N TYR A 136 -0.76 -11.43 22.53
CA TYR A 136 -0.65 -12.20 23.77
C TYR A 136 -1.87 -13.10 23.99
N THR A 137 -3.08 -12.58 23.73
CA THR A 137 -4.32 -13.34 23.92
C THR A 137 -4.52 -14.44 22.87
N ARG A 138 -4.12 -14.21 21.61
CA ARG A 138 -4.37 -15.14 20.49
C ARG A 138 -3.16 -16.00 20.11
N GLY A 139 -1.96 -15.63 20.54
CA GLY A 139 -0.72 -16.35 20.26
C GLY A 139 -0.47 -16.54 18.76
N LYS A 140 -0.25 -17.78 18.34
CA LYS A 140 0.08 -18.15 16.95
C LYS A 140 -1.09 -17.98 15.98
N GLU A 141 -2.31 -17.90 16.48
CA GLU A 141 -3.53 -17.74 15.68
C GLU A 141 -3.94 -16.26 15.52
N ALA A 142 -3.11 -15.34 16.02
CA ALA A 142 -3.40 -13.92 15.94
C ALA A 142 -3.47 -13.44 14.49
N SER A 143 -4.60 -12.83 14.15
CA SER A 143 -4.89 -12.25 12.85
C SER A 143 -5.23 -10.77 12.98
N CYS A 144 -5.05 -9.99 11.91
CA CYS A 144 -5.37 -8.57 11.88
C CYS A 144 -6.85 -8.35 12.24
N PRO A 145 -7.19 -7.51 13.23
CA PRO A 145 -8.58 -7.21 13.58
C PRO A 145 -9.40 -6.62 12.42
N MET A 146 -8.75 -5.92 11.48
CA MET A 146 -9.41 -5.26 10.35
C MET A 146 -9.64 -6.19 9.15
N CYS A 147 -8.65 -6.99 8.78
CA CYS A 147 -8.68 -7.77 7.54
C CYS A 147 -8.47 -9.27 7.72
N ARG A 148 -8.32 -9.75 8.95
CA ARG A 148 -8.11 -11.16 9.33
C ARG A 148 -6.87 -11.83 8.73
N SER A 149 -5.97 -11.07 8.11
CA SER A 149 -4.68 -11.61 7.63
C SER A 149 -3.83 -12.07 8.83
N PRO A 150 -3.11 -13.21 8.72
CA PRO A 150 -2.28 -13.72 9.81
C PRO A 150 -1.18 -12.71 10.15
N ILE A 151 -0.99 -12.44 11.45
CA ILE A 151 0.06 -11.51 11.90
C ILE A 151 1.43 -12.21 11.91
N ILE A 152 1.46 -13.47 12.33
CA ILE A 152 2.66 -14.30 12.35
C ILE A 152 2.62 -15.19 11.10
N GLN A 153 3.53 -14.97 10.15
CA GLN A 153 3.81 -15.99 9.14
C GLN A 153 4.64 -17.09 9.80
N SER A 154 4.09 -18.30 9.88
CA SER A 154 4.89 -19.46 10.19
C SER A 154 5.95 -19.58 9.10
N GLN A 155 7.20 -19.26 9.43
CA GLN A 155 8.32 -19.75 8.65
C GLN A 155 8.42 -21.25 8.90
N SER A 156 7.51 -22.01 8.31
CA SER A 156 7.77 -23.40 8.01
C SER A 156 8.80 -23.37 6.88
N SER A 157 10.07 -23.15 7.22
CA SER A 157 11.16 -23.50 6.33
C SER A 157 10.95 -24.98 6.01
N SER A 158 10.46 -25.25 4.81
CA SER A 158 10.06 -26.59 4.39
C SER A 158 11.25 -27.53 4.57
N ARG A 159 11.01 -28.82 4.82
CA ARG A 159 12.11 -29.79 4.93
C ARG A 159 12.96 -29.78 3.65
N GLU A 160 12.32 -29.48 2.52
CA GLU A 160 12.92 -29.26 1.22
C GLU A 160 13.89 -28.06 1.19
N ASP A 161 13.54 -26.91 1.80
CA ASP A 161 14.42 -25.73 1.83
C ASP A 161 15.70 -25.96 2.66
N ILE A 162 15.56 -26.65 3.79
CA ILE A 162 16.71 -27.02 4.63
C ILE A 162 17.62 -27.99 3.87
N SER A 163 17.04 -28.96 3.15
CA SER A 163 17.78 -29.92 2.33
C SER A 163 18.53 -29.23 1.18
N ARG A 164 17.85 -28.34 0.43
CA ARG A 164 18.44 -27.55 -0.66
C ARG A 164 19.61 -26.69 -0.19
N LYS A 165 19.46 -26.01 0.95
CA LYS A 165 20.53 -25.20 1.55
C LYS A 165 21.76 -26.05 1.89
N ARG A 166 21.57 -27.23 2.51
CA ARG A 166 22.66 -28.17 2.82
C ARG A 166 23.36 -28.69 1.56
N GLN A 167 22.61 -28.99 0.49
CA GLN A 167 23.18 -29.42 -0.79
C GLN A 167 24.03 -28.32 -1.43
N TYR A 168 23.54 -27.08 -1.44
CA TYR A 168 24.28 -25.93 -1.98
C TYR A 168 25.58 -25.65 -1.20
N GLU A 169 25.54 -25.71 0.13
CA GLU A 169 26.73 -25.57 0.97
C GLU A 169 27.78 -26.66 0.68
N ARG A 170 27.34 -27.90 0.45
CA ARG A 170 28.23 -29.00 0.03
C ARG A 170 28.85 -28.74 -1.33
N TRP A 171 28.07 -28.24 -2.29
CA TRP A 171 28.57 -27.87 -3.61
C TRP A 171 29.63 -26.75 -3.52
N LEU A 172 29.36 -25.68 -2.76
CA LEU A 172 30.31 -24.57 -2.55
C LEU A 172 31.65 -25.05 -1.96
N LYS A 173 31.62 -25.98 -1.01
CA LYS A 173 32.85 -26.58 -0.45
C LYS A 173 33.68 -27.30 -1.51
N ARG A 174 33.02 -28.04 -2.41
CA ARG A 174 33.69 -28.74 -3.52
C ARG A 174 34.29 -27.74 -4.51
N GLU A 175 33.54 -26.69 -4.83
CA GLU A 175 33.98 -25.69 -5.80
C GLU A 175 35.18 -24.87 -5.31
N ARG A 176 35.18 -24.49 -4.02
CA ARG A 176 36.37 -23.88 -3.39
C ARG A 176 37.58 -24.79 -3.46
N LYS A 177 37.43 -26.08 -3.16
CA LYS A 177 38.53 -27.05 -3.20
C LYS A 177 39.08 -27.25 -4.62
N ARG A 178 38.25 -27.16 -5.66
CA ARG A 178 38.71 -27.18 -7.06
C ARG A 178 39.54 -25.95 -7.40
N ARG A 179 39.07 -24.77 -6.99
CA ARG A 179 39.75 -23.49 -7.23
C ARG A 179 41.09 -23.36 -6.50
N THR A 180 41.24 -23.94 -5.32
CA THR A 180 42.50 -23.92 -4.56
C THR A 180 43.51 -24.99 -4.97
N LYS A 181 43.17 -25.84 -5.96
CA LYS A 181 44.02 -26.94 -6.45
C LYS A 181 44.56 -26.69 -7.87
N MET A 182 44.24 -25.54 -8.45
CA MET A 182 44.94 -24.91 -9.58
C MET A 182 45.97 -23.93 -9.02
#